data_AF-A0A924QGX8-F1
#
_entry.id   AF-A0A924QGX8-F1
#
_cell.length_a   1.000
_cell.length_b   1.000
_cell.length_c   1.000
_cell.angle_alpha   90.00
_cell.angle_beta   90.00
_cell.angle_gamma   90.00
#
_symmetry.space_group_name_H-M   'P 1'
#
loop_
_entity.id
_entity.type
_entity.pdbx_description
1 polymer ?
#
loop_
_entity_poly.entity_id
_entity_poly.type
_entity_poly.pdbx_seq_one_letter_code
_entity_poly.pdbx_strand_id
1 'polypeptide(L)' 'MSINRRSKNITEGVARAPNRSMYYAMGYAEGDFKKPMIGVANGHSTITPCNAGLQKLADAAVA' A
#
# COMPACT_ATOMS: atom_id res chain seq x y z
N MET A 1 9.87 5.35 18.33
CA MET A 1 10.06 5.48 16.86
C MET A 1 8.68 5.30 16.20
N SER A 2 8.23 6.16 15.29
CA SER A 2 6.91 5.93 14.63
C SER A 2 7.04 4.84 13.57
N ILE A 3 6.04 3.95 13.51
CA ILE A 3 6.04 2.79 12.60
C ILE A 3 5.76 3.18 11.13
N ASN A 4 5.20 4.37 10.90
CA ASN A 4 4.82 4.92 9.60
C ASN A 4 5.84 5.94 9.03
N ARG A 5 7.15 5.77 9.32
CA ARG A 5 8.21 6.76 9.04
C ARG A 5 8.21 7.33 7.62
N ARG A 6 7.91 6.51 6.60
CA ARG A 6 7.86 6.93 5.19
C ARG A 6 6.48 7.44 4.79
N SER A 7 5.42 6.70 5.11
CA SER A 7 4.06 7.07 4.73
C SER A 7 3.60 8.38 5.37
N LYS A 8 4.07 8.72 6.58
CA LYS A 8 3.74 10.01 7.21
C LYS A 8 4.11 11.23 6.37
N ASN A 9 5.11 11.13 5.51
CA ASN A 9 5.51 12.24 4.62
C ASN A 9 4.42 12.63 3.63
N ILE A 10 3.51 11.69 3.33
CA ILE A 10 2.40 11.87 2.38
C ILE A 10 1.03 11.80 3.05
N THR A 11 0.92 11.40 4.31
CA THR A 11 -0.38 11.29 5.02
C THR A 11 -0.57 12.33 6.12
N GLU A 12 0.50 12.85 6.73
CA GLU A 12 0.40 13.73 7.91
C GLU A 12 0.64 15.21 7.57
N GLY A 13 -0.10 16.09 8.25
CA GLY A 13 -0.07 17.54 8.05
C GLY A 13 -1.16 18.05 7.10
N VAL A 14 -1.50 19.33 7.26
CA VAL A 14 -2.57 20.00 6.49
C VAL A 14 -2.26 20.00 5.00
N ALA A 15 -0.99 20.28 4.64
CA ALA A 15 -0.53 20.29 3.25
C ALA A 15 -0.64 18.93 2.53
N ARG A 16 -0.92 17.83 3.25
CA ARG A 16 -1.12 16.49 2.68
C ARG A 16 -2.58 16.10 2.47
N ALA A 17 -3.51 17.05 2.61
CA ALA A 17 -4.92 16.87 2.28
C ALA A 17 -5.17 16.27 0.87
N PRO A 18 -4.54 16.74 -0.24
CA PRO A 18 -4.77 16.17 -1.56
C PRO A 18 -4.23 14.74 -1.70
N ASN A 19 -3.15 14.39 -1.00
CA ASN A 19 -2.66 13.01 -0.97
C ASN A 19 -3.69 12.11 -0.28
N ARG A 20 -4.20 12.54 0.89
CA ARG A 20 -5.24 11.78 1.62
C ARG A 20 -6.53 11.64 0.81
N SER A 21 -6.95 12.64 0.03
CA SER A 21 -8.16 12.51 -0.79
C SER A 21 -8.07 11.36 -1.81
N MET A 22 -6.88 11.13 -2.40
CA MET A 22 -6.65 9.98 -3.28
C MET A 22 -6.75 8.65 -2.51
N TYR A 23 -6.21 8.57 -1.30
CA TYR A 23 -6.32 7.37 -0.47
C TYR A 23 -7.75 7.10 0.01
N TYR A 24 -8.50 8.14 0.36
CA TYR A 24 -9.93 8.02 0.66
C TYR A 24 -10.71 7.44 -0.52
N ALA A 25 -10.41 7.89 -1.75
CA ALA A 25 -11.03 7.34 -2.96
C ALA A 25 -10.69 5.84 -3.18
N MET A 26 -9.56 5.36 -2.64
CA MET A 26 -9.17 3.95 -2.64
C MET A 26 -9.72 3.15 -1.44
N GLY A 27 -10.55 3.76 -0.59
CA GLY A 27 -11.21 3.09 0.54
C GLY A 27 -10.48 3.16 1.88
N TYR A 28 -9.42 3.98 2.01
CA TYR A 28 -8.76 4.19 3.30
C TYR A 28 -9.67 5.00 4.25
N ALA A 29 -9.59 4.73 5.55
CA ALA A 29 -10.22 5.53 6.59
C ALA A 29 -9.21 6.39 7.35
N GLU A 30 -9.69 7.35 8.15
CA GLU A 30 -8.84 8.27 8.92
C GLU A 30 -7.82 7.52 9.80
N GLY A 31 -8.24 6.42 10.44
CA GLY A 31 -7.39 5.58 11.28
C GLY A 31 -6.26 4.88 10.53
N ASP A 32 -6.39 4.66 9.22
CA ASP A 32 -5.39 3.95 8.43
C ASP A 32 -4.14 4.80 8.18
N PHE A 33 -4.23 6.13 8.22
CA PHE A 33 -3.08 7.01 8.02
C PHE A 33 -2.04 6.93 9.14
N LYS A 34 -2.41 6.34 10.29
CA LYS A 34 -1.49 6.05 11.41
C LYS A 34 -0.78 4.71 11.26
N LYS A 35 -1.28 3.83 10.40
CA LYS A 35 -0.66 2.54 10.08
C LYS A 35 0.50 2.74 9.09
N PRO A 36 1.49 1.82 9.07
CA PRO A 36 2.47 1.79 7.99
C PRO A 36 1.77 1.41 6.67
N MET A 37 2.12 2.09 5.58
CA MET A 37 1.68 1.68 4.24
C MET A 37 2.70 0.68 3.68
N ILE A 38 2.24 -0.52 3.35
CA ILE A 38 3.07 -1.61 2.84
C ILE A 38 2.72 -1.85 1.38
N GLY A 39 3.69 -1.61 0.48
CA GLY A 39 3.54 -1.95 -0.94
C GLY A 39 3.93 -3.40 -1.18
N VAL A 40 3.01 -4.21 -1.69
CA VAL A 40 3.28 -5.59 -2.12
C VAL A 40 3.52 -5.58 -3.63
N ALA A 41 4.80 -5.60 -4.03
CA ALA A 41 5.17 -5.66 -5.44
C ALA A 41 5.04 -7.09 -5.96
N ASN A 42 4.20 -7.30 -6.98
CA ASN A 42 3.95 -8.61 -7.57
C ASN A 42 4.39 -8.63 -9.04
N GLY A 43 5.37 -9.47 -9.36
CA GLY A 43 5.88 -9.68 -10.72
C GLY A 43 5.14 -10.77 -11.49
N HIS A 44 3.92 -11.14 -11.08
CA HIS A 44 3.13 -12.18 -11.73
C HIS A 44 3.02 -11.96 -13.25
N SER A 45 3.32 -13.02 -14.00
CA SER A 45 3.25 -13.04 -15.45
C SER A 45 3.12 -14.49 -15.93
N THR A 46 2.48 -14.69 -17.09
CA THR A 46 2.36 -15.99 -17.75
C THR A 46 3.37 -16.17 -18.90
N ILE A 47 4.29 -15.20 -19.11
CA ILE A 47 5.30 -15.26 -20.18
C ILE A 47 6.30 -16.39 -19.92
N THR A 48 6.68 -16.60 -18.66
CA THR A 48 7.62 -17.64 -18.22
C THR A 48 7.06 -18.38 -17.01
N PRO A 49 7.46 -19.64 -16.79
CA PRO A 49 6.94 -20.43 -15.68
C PRO A 49 7.36 -19.90 -14.30
N CYS A 50 8.49 -19.17 -14.20
CA CYS A 50 9.01 -18.70 -12.92
C CYS A 50 8.09 -17.69 -12.20
N ASN A 51 7.28 -16.92 -12.94
CA ASN A 51 6.43 -15.87 -12.38
C ASN A 51 4.93 -16.22 -12.36
N ALA A 52 4.54 -17.33 -13.00
CA ALA A 52 3.14 -17.71 -13.16
C ALA A 52 2.44 -18.01 -11.83
N GLY A 53 3.18 -18.43 -10.80
CA GLY A 53 2.63 -18.73 -9.48
C GLY A 53 2.51 -17.54 -8.51
N LEU A 54 3.08 -16.38 -8.83
CA LEU A 54 3.30 -15.32 -7.83
C LEU A 54 2.01 -14.65 -7.33
N GLN A 55 0.93 -14.61 -8.13
CA GLN A 55 -0.32 -13.96 -7.72
C GLN A 55 -0.87 -14.55 -6.43
N LYS A 56 -0.87 -15.89 -6.29
CA LYS A 56 -1.37 -16.55 -5.07
C LYS A 56 -0.56 -16.17 -3.82
N LEU A 57 0.73 -15.91 -3.98
CA LEU A 57 1.59 -15.48 -2.88
C LEU A 57 1.33 -14.02 -2.51
N ALA A 58 1.06 -13.17 -3.50
CA ALA A 58 0.68 -11.77 -3.28
C ALA A 58 -0.69 -11.67 -2.58
N ASP A 59 -1.67 -12.46 -3.02
CA ASP A 59 -3.00 -12.53 -2.41
C ASP A 59 -2.92 -12.96 -0.94
N ALA A 60 -2.10 -13.99 -0.64
CA ALA A 60 -1.86 -14.43 0.74
C ALA A 60 -1.14 -13.39 1.60
N ALA A 61 -0.34 -12.50 1.01
CA ALA A 61 0.37 -11.45 1.72
C ALA A 61 -0.50 -10.21 2.03
N VAL A 62 -1.60 -10.00 1.28
CA VAL A 62 -2.52 -8.85 1.46
C VAL A 62 -3.83 -9.22 2.17
N ALA A 63 -4.07 -10.51 2.42
CA ALA A 63 -5.20 -11.03 3.21
C ALA A 63 -5.07 -10.62 4.69
#